data_AF-D9WBJ8-F1
#
_entry.id   AF-D9WBJ8-F1
#
_cell.length_a   1.000
_cell.length_b   1.000
_cell.length_c   1.000
_cell.angle_alpha   90.00
_cell.angle_beta   90.00
_cell.angle_gamma   90.00
#
_symmetry.space_group_name_H-M   'P 1'
#
loop_
_entity.id
_entity.type
_entity.pdbx_description
1 polymer ?
#
loop_
_entity_poly.entity_id
_entity_poly.type
_entity_poly.pdbx_seq_one_letter_code
_entity_poly.pdbx_strand_id
1 'polypeptide(L)'
;MLDEPVGRAAVDTTFGIVASRWGNLLREPRPEAGAWRQLRVQVRTASRDSCRRDPAVDWLYDSLPDELADTVVLHCRLGMPVKAVADLMGVDPPGVACHLLAAMRQLPAAALERLEESIPHP
;
A
#
# COMPACT_ATOMS: atom_id res chain seq x y z
N MET A 1 -8.67 -0.25 5.47
CA MET A 1 -9.07 -0.80 4.17
C MET A 1 -10.43 -0.22 3.78
N LEU A 2 -10.58 0.33 2.56
CA LEU A 2 -11.84 0.91 2.06
C LEU A 2 -13.03 -0.05 2.25
N ASP A 3 -14.25 0.47 2.30
CA ASP A 3 -15.46 -0.36 2.17
C ASP A 3 -15.33 -1.29 0.95
N GLU A 4 -15.69 -2.57 1.10
CA GLU A 4 -15.52 -3.61 0.08
C GLU A 4 -15.92 -3.18 -1.36
N PRO A 5 -17.09 -2.54 -1.61
CA PRO A 5 -17.46 -2.12 -2.96
C PRO A 5 -16.56 -1.01 -3.52
N VAL A 6 -16.05 -0.11 -2.67
CA VAL A 6 -15.15 0.97 -3.06
C VAL A 6 -13.77 0.40 -3.39
N GLY A 7 -13.27 -0.50 -2.54
CA GLY A 7 -12.02 -1.22 -2.80
C GLY A 7 -12.07 -1.99 -4.11
N ARG A 8 -13.18 -2.71 -4.36
CA ARG A 8 -13.42 -3.43 -5.62
C ARG A 8 -13.42 -2.51 -6.84
N ALA A 9 -14.14 -1.40 -6.78
CA ALA A 9 -14.18 -0.43 -7.89
C ALA A 9 -12.80 0.17 -8.21
N ALA A 10 -12.00 0.47 -7.18
CA ALA A 10 -10.63 0.97 -7.37
C ALA A 10 -9.72 -0.08 -8.04
N VAL A 11 -9.86 -1.36 -7.66
CA VAL A 11 -9.14 -2.48 -8.27
C VAL A 11 -9.57 -2.69 -9.72
N ASP A 12 -10.88 -2.73 -10.00
CA ASP A 12 -11.41 -2.92 -11.36
C ASP A 12 -10.96 -1.79 -12.30
N THR A 13 -11.02 -0.54 -11.81
CA THR A 13 -10.52 0.62 -12.56
C THR A 13 -9.01 0.50 -12.84
N THR A 14 -8.24 0.03 -11.85
CA THR A 14 -6.80 -0.21 -12.02
C THR A 14 -6.53 -1.27 -13.08
N PHE A 15 -7.25 -2.39 -13.06
CA PHE A 15 -7.13 -3.43 -14.08
C PHE A 15 -7.47 -2.91 -15.48
N GLY A 16 -8.53 -2.10 -15.62
CA GLY A 16 -8.88 -1.46 -16.89
C GLY A 16 -7.76 -0.57 -17.44
N ILE A 17 -7.14 0.24 -16.58
CA ILE A 17 -6.01 1.11 -16.94
C ILE A 17 -4.79 0.27 -17.32
N VAL A 18 -4.43 -0.73 -16.52
CA VAL A 18 -3.30 -1.62 -16.77
C VAL A 18 -3.48 -2.38 -18.09
N ALA A 19 -4.65 -2.94 -18.34
CA ALA A 19 -4.97 -3.64 -19.58
C ALA A 19 -4.85 -2.72 -20.80
N SER A 20 -5.35 -1.49 -20.71
CA SER A 20 -5.26 -0.51 -21.81
C SER A 20 -3.83 -0.06 -22.13
N ARG A 21 -2.91 -0.17 -21.15
CA ARG A 21 -1.50 0.26 -21.26
C ARG A 21 -0.50 -0.89 -21.20
N TRP A 22 -0.98 -2.12 -21.40
CA TRP A 22 -0.23 -3.35 -21.17
C TRP A 22 1.14 -3.37 -21.85
N GLY A 23 1.19 -2.99 -23.13
CA GLY A 23 2.44 -2.97 -23.91
C GLY A 23 3.48 -1.96 -23.40
N ASN A 24 3.07 -0.89 -22.71
CA ASN A 24 4.00 0.06 -22.10
C ASN A 24 4.44 -0.43 -20.72
N LEU A 25 3.52 -0.99 -19.94
CA LEU A 25 3.83 -1.54 -18.62
C LEU A 25 4.90 -2.64 -18.70
N LEU A 26 4.76 -3.56 -19.66
CA LEU A 26 5.73 -4.66 -19.84
C LEU A 26 7.12 -4.20 -20.31
N ARG A 27 7.26 -2.96 -20.80
CA ARG A 27 8.56 -2.40 -21.16
C ARG A 27 9.25 -1.72 -19.97
N GLU A 28 8.55 -1.53 -18.86
CA GLU A 28 9.15 -0.98 -17.65
C GLU A 28 10.10 -2.01 -17.01
N PRO A 29 11.20 -1.56 -16.38
CA PRO A 29 12.14 -2.46 -15.71
C PRO A 29 11.52 -3.25 -14.54
N ARG A 30 10.43 -2.73 -13.96
CA ARG A 30 9.68 -3.32 -12.82
C ARG A 30 8.18 -3.07 -13.06
N PRO A 31 7.48 -3.91 -13.85
CA PRO A 31 6.08 -3.69 -14.21
C PRO A 31 5.14 -3.69 -13.00
N GLU A 32 5.49 -4.40 -11.93
CA GLU A 32 4.77 -4.44 -10.66
C GLU A 32 4.69 -3.04 -10.02
N ALA A 33 5.80 -2.29 -10.09
CA ALA A 33 5.86 -0.91 -9.59
C ALA A 33 4.97 0.05 -10.38
N GLY A 34 4.87 -0.15 -11.69
CA GLY A 34 3.94 0.58 -12.55
C GLY A 34 2.49 0.32 -12.17
N ALA A 35 2.12 -0.96 -11.99
CA ALA A 35 0.78 -1.36 -11.57
C ALA A 35 0.43 -0.85 -10.16
N TRP A 36 1.36 -0.95 -9.21
CA TRP A 36 1.21 -0.44 -7.85
C TRP A 36 0.97 1.07 -7.82
N ARG A 37 1.70 1.83 -8.64
CA ARG A 37 1.49 3.29 -8.75
C ARG A 37 0.08 3.62 -9.24
N GLN A 38 -0.44 2.88 -10.22
CA GLN A 38 -1.81 3.07 -10.69
C GLN A 38 -2.82 2.73 -9.60
N LEU A 39 -2.64 1.61 -8.89
CA LEU A 39 -3.51 1.22 -7.79
C LEU A 39 -3.55 2.29 -6.70
N ARG A 40 -2.40 2.85 -6.30
CA ARG A 40 -2.35 3.92 -5.30
C ARG A 40 -3.11 5.18 -5.74
N VAL A 41 -3.03 5.54 -7.02
CA VAL A 41 -3.82 6.67 -7.56
C VAL A 41 -5.32 6.38 -7.43
N GLN A 42 -5.78 5.18 -7.81
CA GLN A 42 -7.20 4.84 -7.72
C GLN A 42 -7.69 4.76 -6.27
N VAL A 43 -6.90 4.18 -5.36
CA VAL A 43 -7.22 4.13 -3.94
C VAL A 43 -7.29 5.53 -3.33
N ARG A 44 -6.41 6.46 -3.71
CA ARG A 44 -6.47 7.86 -3.24
C ARG A 44 -7.70 8.59 -3.77
N THR A 45 -8.02 8.42 -5.05
CA THR A 45 -9.23 9.01 -5.65
C THR A 45 -10.47 8.47 -4.95
N ALA A 46 -10.58 7.15 -4.82
CA ALA A 46 -11.71 6.50 -4.16
C ALA A 46 -11.82 6.86 -2.66
N SER A 47 -10.68 7.02 -1.96
CA SER A 47 -10.65 7.47 -0.57
C SER A 47 -11.16 8.89 -0.39
N ARG A 48 -10.92 9.79 -1.35
CA ARG A 48 -11.41 11.17 -1.30
C ARG A 48 -12.92 11.24 -1.44
N ASP A 49 -13.50 10.34 -2.23
CA ASP A 49 -14.94 10.30 -2.50
C ASP A 49 -15.72 9.52 -1.43
N SER A 50 -15.04 8.81 -0.53
CA SER A 50 -15.66 7.94 0.47
C SER A 50 -15.68 8.57 1.86
N CYS A 51 -16.88 8.77 2.43
CA CYS A 51 -17.04 9.23 3.82
C CYS A 51 -16.72 8.16 4.89
N ARG A 52 -16.51 6.89 4.50
CA ARG A 52 -16.18 5.79 5.41
C ARG A 52 -14.83 5.21 5.04
N ARG A 53 -13.84 5.67 5.78
CA ARG A 53 -12.49 5.18 5.71
C ARG A 53 -12.23 4.37 6.99
N ASP A 54 -11.46 3.29 6.87
CA ASP A 54 -11.26 2.37 7.97
C ASP A 54 -10.26 2.97 8.97
N PRO A 55 -10.73 3.32 10.18
CA PRO A 55 -9.96 4.07 11.15
C PRO A 55 -8.74 3.29 11.65
N ALA A 56 -8.62 1.98 11.39
CA ALA A 56 -7.48 1.17 11.79
C ALA A 56 -6.22 1.39 10.93
N VAL A 57 -6.36 1.96 9.73
CA VAL A 57 -5.22 2.23 8.83
C VAL A 57 -5.13 3.72 8.48
N ASP A 58 -6.21 4.47 8.62
CA ASP A 58 -6.21 5.90 8.27
C ASP A 58 -5.25 6.72 9.10
N TRP A 59 -5.20 6.43 10.41
CA TRP A 59 -4.26 7.08 11.30
C TRP A 59 -2.79 6.88 10.86
N LEU A 60 -2.48 5.77 10.17
CA LEU A 60 -1.15 5.49 9.65
C LEU A 60 -0.80 6.46 8.50
N TYR A 61 -1.73 6.67 7.57
CA TYR A 61 -1.56 7.60 6.46
C TYR A 61 -1.65 9.07 6.90
N ASP A 62 -2.30 9.36 8.04
CA ASP A 62 -2.31 10.70 8.63
C ASP A 62 -1.00 11.02 9.38
N SER A 63 -0.33 9.98 9.90
CA SER A 63 0.88 10.14 10.73
C SER A 63 2.20 9.93 9.97
N LEU A 64 2.17 9.22 8.85
CA LEU A 64 3.36 8.88 8.06
C LEU A 64 3.23 9.35 6.60
N PRO A 65 4.36 9.68 5.94
CA PRO A 65 4.41 9.76 4.49
C PRO A 65 3.86 8.50 3.83
N ASP A 66 3.15 8.67 2.71
CA ASP A 66 2.46 7.58 2.02
C ASP A 66 3.39 6.40 1.70
N GLU A 67 4.64 6.64 1.29
CA GLU A 67 5.58 5.53 1.01
C GLU A 67 5.94 4.71 2.25
N LEU A 68 6.02 5.34 3.43
CA LEU A 68 6.29 4.65 4.69
C LEU A 68 5.05 3.88 5.16
N ALA A 69 3.88 4.49 5.06
CA ALA A 69 2.60 3.85 5.39
C ALA A 69 2.35 2.62 4.48
N ASP A 70 2.56 2.76 3.17
CA ASP A 70 2.48 1.66 2.20
C ASP A 70 3.44 0.52 2.60
N THR A 71 4.68 0.85 2.95
CA THR A 71 5.69 -0.15 3.35
C THR A 71 5.23 -0.95 4.57
N VAL A 72 4.72 -0.27 5.60
CA VAL A 72 4.24 -0.90 6.84
C VAL A 72 3.01 -1.75 6.57
N VAL A 73 2.06 -1.29 5.76
CA VAL A 73 0.87 -2.08 5.41
C VAL A 73 1.26 -3.34 4.62
N LEU A 74 2.11 -3.21 3.60
CA LEU A 74 2.52 -4.34 2.78
C LEU A 74 3.32 -5.37 3.58
N HIS A 75 4.28 -4.92 4.41
CA HIS A 75 5.15 -5.82 5.15
C HIS A 75 4.51 -6.37 6.42
N CYS A 76 3.98 -5.50 7.29
CA CYS A 76 3.49 -5.88 8.62
C CYS A 76 2.06 -6.42 8.56
N ARG A 77 1.18 -5.85 7.72
CA ARG A 77 -0.23 -6.25 7.69
C ARG A 77 -0.54 -7.32 6.64
N LEU A 78 0.09 -7.26 5.46
CA LEU A 78 -0.07 -8.27 4.41
C LEU A 78 1.00 -9.37 4.47
N GLY A 79 1.96 -9.27 5.39
CA GLY A 79 3.01 -10.28 5.58
C GLY A 79 3.94 -10.44 4.39
N MET A 80 4.00 -9.46 3.47
CA MET A 80 4.82 -9.58 2.28
C MET A 80 6.31 -9.53 2.63
N PRO A 81 7.15 -10.40 2.04
CA PRO A 81 8.59 -10.36 2.28
C PRO A 81 9.19 -9.06 1.72
N VAL A 82 10.24 -8.55 2.36
CA VAL A 82 10.91 -7.27 2.01
C VAL A 82 11.24 -7.18 0.52
N LYS A 83 11.66 -8.29 -0.11
CA LYS A 83 11.92 -8.35 -1.55
C LYS A 83 10.67 -8.08 -2.39
N ALA A 84 9.54 -8.73 -2.06
CA ALA A 84 8.29 -8.53 -2.79
C ALA A 84 7.76 -7.10 -2.61
N VAL A 85 7.93 -6.51 -1.42
CA VAL A 85 7.61 -5.09 -1.18
C VAL A 85 8.50 -4.18 -2.02
N ALA A 86 9.79 -4.48 -2.13
CA ALA A 86 10.74 -3.73 -2.94
C ALA A 86 10.36 -3.75 -4.43
N ASP A 87 10.11 -4.94 -4.96
CA ASP A 87 9.69 -5.15 -6.35
C ASP A 87 8.36 -4.42 -6.63
N LEU A 88 7.37 -4.56 -5.73
CA LEU A 88 6.06 -3.93 -5.85
C LEU A 88 6.13 -2.40 -5.76
N MET A 89 6.96 -1.84 -4.89
CA MET A 89 7.09 -0.38 -4.75
C MET A 89 8.08 0.22 -5.75
N GLY A 90 8.85 -0.62 -6.46
CA GLY A 90 9.90 -0.17 -7.37
C GLY A 90 11.11 0.43 -6.65
N VAL A 91 11.29 0.15 -5.37
CA VAL A 91 12.44 0.59 -4.57
C VAL A 91 13.40 -0.58 -4.35
N ASP A 92 14.63 -0.32 -3.93
CA ASP A 92 15.56 -1.40 -3.61
C ASP A 92 15.28 -1.99 -2.21
N PRO A 93 15.60 -3.28 -1.97
CA PRO A 93 15.39 -3.91 -0.67
C PRO A 93 16.00 -3.15 0.53
N PRO A 94 17.20 -2.54 0.43
CA PRO A 94 17.72 -1.68 1.49
C PRO A 94 16.85 -0.43 1.73
N GLY A 95 16.25 0.12 0.67
CA GLY A 95 15.32 1.24 0.77
C GLY A 95 14.06 0.86 1.56
N VAL A 96 13.52 -0.34 1.33
CA VAL A 96 12.41 -0.88 2.14
C VAL A 96 12.80 -1.01 3.61
N ALA A 97 13.99 -1.54 3.91
CA ALA A 97 14.47 -1.65 5.28
C ALA A 97 14.65 -0.27 5.94
N CYS A 98 15.17 0.71 5.21
CA CYS A 98 15.25 2.11 5.69
C CYS A 98 13.86 2.70 5.93
N HIS A 99 12.88 2.45 5.06
CA HIS A 99 11.50 2.89 5.25
C HIS A 99 10.87 2.25 6.49
N LEU A 100 11.05 0.95 6.71
CA LEU A 100 10.57 0.28 7.92
C LEU A 100 11.18 0.87 9.18
N LEU A 101 12.51 1.07 9.21
CA LEU A 101 13.19 1.70 10.34
C LEU A 101 12.70 3.13 10.57
N ALA A 102 12.54 3.92 9.51
CA ALA A 102 12.04 5.30 9.61
C ALA A 102 10.59 5.36 10.10
N ALA A 103 9.74 4.42 9.67
CA ALA A 103 8.38 4.29 10.14
C ALA A 103 8.34 3.89 11.62
N MET A 104 9.09 2.86 12.02
CA MET A 104 9.17 2.42 13.43
C MET A 104 9.67 3.51 14.38
N ARG A 105 10.50 4.44 13.90
CA ARG A 105 10.96 5.59 14.70
C ARG A 105 9.91 6.68 14.89
N GLN A 106 8.93 6.76 13.99
CA GLN A 106 7.85 7.76 14.01
C GLN A 106 6.57 7.19 14.62
N LEU A 107 6.43 5.86 14.64
CA LEU A 107 5.30 5.18 15.23
C LEU A 107 5.46 5.02 16.75
N PRO A 108 4.44 5.37 17.55
CA PRO A 108 4.42 5.00 18.97
C PRO A 108 4.27 3.48 19.13
N ALA A 109 4.80 2.91 20.21
CA ALA A 109 4.75 1.46 20.46
C ALA A 109 3.31 0.89 20.43
N ALA A 110 2.34 1.63 20.94
CA ALA A 110 0.91 1.28 20.91
C ALA A 110 0.31 1.20 19.49
N ALA A 111 0.96 1.82 18.50
CA ALA A 111 0.53 1.76 17.11
C ALA A 111 1.00 0.46 16.42
N LEU A 112 2.13 -0.09 16.85
CA LEU A 112 2.64 -1.38 16.39
C LEU A 112 1.77 -2.53 16.96
N GLU A 113 1.38 -2.45 18.23
CA GLU A 113 0.47 -3.43 18.85
C GLU A 113 -0.89 -3.47 18.12
N ARG A 114 -1.45 -2.31 17.75
CA ARG A 114 -2.68 -2.24 16.93
C ARG A 114 -2.54 -2.85 15.54
N LEU A 115 -1.35 -2.80 14.95
CA LEU A 115 -1.07 -3.43 13.66
C LEU A 115 -1.02 -4.96 13.78
N GLU A 116 -0.46 -5.47 14.88
CA GLU A 116 -0.38 -6.90 15.18
C GLU A 116 -1.75 -7.49 15.58
N GLU A 117 -2.52 -6.80 16.42
CA GLU A 117 -3.88 -7.21 16.83
C GLU A 117 -4.89 -7.20 15.68
N SER A 118 -4.64 -6.38 14.65
CA SER A 118 -5.50 -6.27 13.48
C SER A 118 -5.18 -7.29 12.38
N ILE A 119 -4.23 -8.20 12.59
CA ILE A 119 -3.99 -9.34 11.68
C ILE A 119 -5.20 -10.27 11.79
N PRO A 120 -6.03 -10.42 10.73
CA PRO A 120 -7.13 -11.39 10.79
C PRO A 120 -6.51 -12.78 10.86
N HIS A 121 -6.75 -13.48 11.96
CA HIS A 121 -6.39 -14.88 12.10
C HIS A 121 -7.18 -15.69 11.05
N PRO A 122 -6.54 -16.60 10.30
CA PRO A 122 -7.17 -17.36 9.23
C PRO A 122 -8.31 -18.26 9.72
#